data_AF-H1V599-F1
#
_entry.id   AF-H1V599-F1
#
_cell.length_a   1.000
_cell.length_b   1.000
_cell.length_c   1.000
_cell.angle_alpha   90.00
_cell.angle_beta   90.00
_cell.angle_gamma   90.00
#
_symmetry.space_group_name_H-M   'P 1'
#
loop_
_entity.id
_entity.type
_entity.pdbx_description
1 polymer ?
#
loop_
_entity_poly.entity_id
_entity_poly.type
_entity_poly.pdbx_seq_one_letter_code
_entity_poly.pdbx_strand_id
1 'polypeptide(L)'
;MEVKYEFTTVESSIRFQGDVRRKDLVDYYDVDVVWSDVHGRTDGFGNIRGMGLVQRLKFWRDRYSTYHSLTVFANRASGRHYREYEIHNFDGELRNRDDRHRQVRLTVRGSRRGSAPDSSGSSRSRFTFSHRMRPRVRSGSQGGQSSAEAGLSSGALDFRYLGIQFNYRRFLDSWVVAHSSDSEFNGIPFPQHHVELPSPQILPGETSELPSPETSRGLEPVVEPPDSYESDSAP
;
A
#
# COMPACT_ATOMS: atom_id res chain seq x y z
N MET A 1 -24.61 -15.56 -2.73
CA MET A 1 -25.47 -14.94 -1.71
C MET A 1 -24.80 -13.64 -1.30
N GLU A 2 -25.43 -12.50 -1.56
CA GLU A 2 -24.91 -11.18 -1.18
C GLU A 2 -25.59 -10.77 0.12
N VAL A 3 -24.81 -10.48 1.16
CA VAL A 3 -25.34 -10.08 2.48
C VAL A 3 -25.17 -8.58 2.61
N LYS A 4 -26.28 -7.86 2.83
CA LYS A 4 -26.29 -6.42 3.06
C LYS A 4 -26.30 -6.16 4.57
N TYR A 5 -25.33 -5.39 5.05
CA TYR A 5 -25.29 -4.91 6.42
C TYR A 5 -25.68 -3.43 6.45
N GLU A 6 -26.53 -3.05 7.39
CA GLU A 6 -26.94 -1.67 7.63
C GLU A 6 -26.46 -1.23 9.02
N PHE A 7 -25.89 -0.04 9.09
CA PHE A 7 -25.26 0.50 10.29
C PHE A 7 -25.88 1.85 10.64
N THR A 8 -26.08 2.09 11.93
CA THR A 8 -26.59 3.37 12.44
C THR A 8 -25.52 4.46 12.47
N THR A 9 -24.23 4.07 12.42
CA THR A 9 -23.10 5.01 12.43
C THR A 9 -22.00 4.58 11.46
N VAL A 10 -21.25 5.54 10.93
CA VAL A 10 -20.07 5.25 10.10
C VAL A 10 -19.03 4.48 10.91
N GLU A 11 -18.83 4.84 12.17
CA GLU A 11 -17.85 4.21 13.05
C GLU A 11 -18.14 2.72 13.29
N SER A 12 -19.40 2.35 13.54
CA SER A 12 -19.78 0.94 13.67
C SER A 12 -19.55 0.15 12.38
N SER A 13 -19.78 0.78 11.23
CA SER A 13 -19.48 0.17 9.93
C SER A 13 -17.99 -0.05 9.71
N ILE A 14 -17.13 0.85 10.20
CA ILE A 14 -15.67 0.74 10.09
C ILE A 14 -15.16 -0.37 11.00
N ARG A 15 -15.59 -0.38 12.26
CA ARG A 15 -15.22 -1.44 13.23
C ARG A 15 -15.62 -2.81 12.75
N PHE A 16 -16.89 -2.98 12.34
CA PHE A 16 -17.36 -4.25 11.78
C PHE A 16 -16.52 -4.70 10.58
N GLN A 17 -16.22 -3.79 9.66
CA GLN A 17 -15.38 -4.08 8.51
C GLN A 17 -13.96 -4.49 8.89
N GLY A 18 -13.40 -3.88 9.94
CA GLY A 18 -12.10 -4.24 10.48
C GLY A 18 -12.12 -5.60 11.17
N ASP A 19 -13.12 -5.86 12.02
CA ASP A 19 -13.26 -7.10 12.78
C ASP A 19 -13.46 -8.32 11.87
N VAL A 20 -14.31 -8.20 10.84
CA VAL A 20 -14.49 -9.26 9.83
C VAL A 20 -13.20 -9.55 9.08
N ARG A 21 -12.37 -8.52 8.84
CA ARG A 21 -11.10 -8.65 8.11
C ARG A 21 -9.92 -8.99 9.02
N ARG A 22 -10.05 -8.85 10.33
CA ARG A 22 -8.94 -8.81 11.30
C ARG A 22 -7.90 -7.72 10.97
N LYS A 23 -8.37 -6.57 10.50
CA LYS A 23 -7.54 -5.42 10.09
C LYS A 23 -8.03 -4.13 10.74
N ASP A 24 -7.10 -3.22 10.98
CA ASP A 24 -7.42 -1.86 11.43
C ASP A 24 -7.37 -0.89 10.25
N LEU A 25 -8.35 0.01 10.19
CA LEU A 25 -8.37 1.05 9.16
C LEU A 25 -7.32 2.11 9.53
N VAL A 26 -6.32 2.26 8.68
CA VAL A 26 -5.27 3.29 8.84
C VAL A 26 -5.83 4.65 8.43
N ASP A 27 -6.35 4.73 7.21
CA ASP A 27 -7.02 5.93 6.68
C ASP A 27 -7.89 5.53 5.48
N TYR A 28 -8.66 6.49 4.98
CA TYR A 28 -9.41 6.38 3.74
C TYR A 28 -9.27 7.63 2.89
N TYR A 29 -9.39 7.44 1.58
CA TYR A 29 -9.15 8.48 0.60
C TYR A 29 -10.29 8.50 -0.40
N ASP A 30 -10.86 9.68 -0.63
CA ASP A 30 -11.85 9.87 -1.68
C ASP A 30 -11.10 10.00 -3.02
N VAL A 31 -11.40 9.08 -3.93
CA VAL A 31 -10.67 8.90 -5.18
C VAL A 31 -11.57 9.19 -6.38
N ASP A 32 -11.06 10.00 -7.31
CA ASP A 32 -11.74 10.34 -8.55
C ASP A 32 -11.79 9.14 -9.50
N VAL A 33 -10.61 8.54 -9.75
CA VAL A 33 -10.45 7.39 -10.64
C VAL A 33 -9.29 6.51 -10.23
N VAL A 34 -9.52 5.19 -10.30
CA VAL A 34 -8.51 4.13 -10.20
C VAL A 34 -8.46 3.42 -11.55
N TRP A 35 -7.27 3.10 -12.03
CA TRP A 35 -7.06 2.41 -13.30
C TRP A 35 -5.78 1.57 -13.28
N SER A 36 -5.62 0.69 -14.25
CA SER A 36 -4.38 -0.08 -14.46
C SER A 36 -4.02 -0.09 -15.95
N ASP A 37 -2.97 -0.81 -16.34
CA ASP A 37 -2.68 -1.03 -17.76
C ASP A 37 -3.66 -2.00 -18.43
N VAL A 38 -4.24 -2.93 -17.66
CA VAL A 38 -5.33 -3.79 -18.15
C VAL A 38 -6.65 -3.01 -18.23
N HIS A 39 -6.92 -2.16 -17.23
CA HIS A 39 -8.14 -1.35 -17.16
C HIS A 39 -7.79 0.13 -17.34
N GLY A 40 -7.67 0.57 -18.60
CA GLY A 40 -7.25 1.93 -18.94
C GLY A 40 -8.09 3.04 -18.30
N ARG A 41 -7.45 4.19 -18.05
CA ARG A 41 -8.09 5.37 -17.44
C ARG A 41 -9.24 5.91 -18.29
N THR A 42 -9.05 5.95 -19.61
CA THR A 42 -10.03 6.46 -20.57
C THR A 42 -10.42 5.40 -21.61
N ASP A 43 -11.59 5.56 -22.23
CA ASP A 43 -11.97 4.82 -23.43
C ASP A 43 -11.31 5.41 -24.70
N GLY A 44 -11.62 4.83 -25.87
CA GLY A 44 -11.11 5.31 -27.16
C GLY A 44 -11.65 6.68 -27.59
N PHE A 45 -12.70 7.18 -26.94
CA PHE A 45 -13.29 8.50 -27.17
C PHE A 45 -12.80 9.54 -26.16
N GLY A 46 -11.94 9.14 -25.21
CA GLY A 46 -11.39 10.01 -24.17
C GLY A 46 -12.24 10.13 -22.90
N ASN A 47 -13.36 9.41 -22.79
CA ASN A 47 -14.19 9.42 -21.58
C ASN A 47 -13.53 8.63 -20.46
N ILE A 48 -13.70 9.10 -19.22
CA ILE A 48 -13.16 8.42 -18.04
C ILE A 48 -13.90 7.10 -17.81
N ARG A 49 -13.14 6.00 -17.81
CA ARG A 49 -13.64 4.64 -17.59
C ARG A 49 -13.09 4.07 -16.28
N GLY A 50 -11.76 3.89 -16.21
CA GLY A 50 -11.06 3.29 -15.08
C GLY A 50 -11.62 1.92 -14.66
N MET A 51 -11.08 1.38 -13.57
CA MET A 51 -11.66 0.23 -12.88
C MET A 51 -12.63 0.65 -11.77
N GLY A 52 -12.37 1.79 -11.15
CA GLY A 52 -13.16 2.37 -10.07
C GLY A 52 -13.25 3.88 -10.23
N LEU A 53 -14.44 4.45 -10.09
CA LEU A 53 -14.68 5.90 -10.17
C LEU A 53 -15.44 6.41 -8.96
N VAL A 54 -15.09 7.63 -8.51
CA VAL A 54 -15.76 8.40 -7.45
C VAL A 54 -16.09 7.50 -6.27
N GLN A 55 -15.03 6.97 -5.66
CA GLN A 55 -15.14 5.93 -4.64
C GLN A 55 -14.09 6.11 -3.57
N ARG A 56 -14.28 5.43 -2.45
CA ARG A 56 -13.37 5.49 -1.31
C ARG A 56 -12.34 4.35 -1.39
N LEU A 57 -11.07 4.72 -1.50
CA LEU A 57 -9.94 3.83 -1.25
C LEU A 57 -9.78 3.68 0.26
N LYS A 58 -9.62 2.45 0.75
CA LYS A 58 -9.34 2.18 2.17
C LYS A 58 -7.95 1.60 2.33
N PHE A 59 -7.23 2.09 3.33
CA PHE A 59 -5.90 1.62 3.68
C PHE A 59 -5.99 0.87 5.01
N TRP A 60 -5.59 -0.38 4.99
CA TRP A 60 -5.70 -1.28 6.12
C TRP A 60 -4.33 -1.74 6.60
N ARG A 61 -4.22 -1.96 7.90
CA ARG A 61 -3.12 -2.65 8.55
C ARG A 61 -3.65 -3.95 9.12
N ASP A 62 -2.91 -5.04 8.90
CA ASP A 62 -3.22 -6.32 9.50
C ASP A 62 -2.92 -6.32 11.02
N ARG A 63 -3.81 -6.91 11.83
CA ARG A 63 -3.62 -6.95 13.30
C ARG A 63 -2.54 -7.95 13.71
N TYR A 64 -2.31 -8.97 12.89
CA TYR A 64 -1.50 -10.16 13.20
C TYR A 64 -0.20 -10.23 12.38
N SER A 65 0.02 -9.27 11.49
CA SER A 65 1.26 -9.11 10.74
C SER A 65 1.58 -7.62 10.60
N THR A 66 2.76 -7.29 10.08
CA THR A 66 3.08 -5.90 9.76
C THR A 66 2.52 -5.46 8.42
N TYR A 67 1.86 -6.36 7.67
CA TYR A 67 1.39 -6.09 6.32
C TYR A 67 0.27 -5.08 6.25
N HIS A 68 0.33 -4.33 5.16
CA HIS A 68 -0.68 -3.35 4.81
C HIS A 68 -1.34 -3.69 3.48
N SER A 69 -2.58 -3.23 3.30
CA SER A 69 -3.36 -3.49 2.10
C SER A 69 -4.27 -2.32 1.71
N LEU A 70 -4.55 -2.19 0.42
CA LEU A 70 -5.50 -1.25 -0.15
C LEU A 70 -6.74 -1.97 -0.62
N THR A 71 -7.92 -1.46 -0.27
CA THR A 71 -9.18 -1.91 -0.87
C THR A 71 -9.73 -0.86 -1.82
N VAL A 72 -10.05 -1.28 -3.04
CA VAL A 72 -10.74 -0.51 -4.08
C VAL A 72 -12.03 -1.21 -4.45
N PHE A 73 -13.13 -0.48 -4.53
CA PHE A 73 -14.37 -0.97 -5.13
C PHE A 73 -14.31 -0.79 -6.65
N ALA A 74 -14.13 -1.90 -7.38
CA ALA A 74 -14.05 -1.94 -8.83
C ALA A 74 -15.46 -1.82 -9.45
N ASN A 75 -16.08 -0.65 -9.35
CA ASN A 75 -17.46 -0.41 -9.73
C ASN A 75 -17.71 -0.35 -11.25
N ARG A 76 -16.65 -0.25 -12.07
CA ARG A 76 -16.71 -0.13 -13.53
C ARG A 76 -16.05 -1.30 -14.27
N ALA A 77 -15.17 -2.04 -13.62
CA ALA A 77 -14.67 -3.32 -14.14
C ALA A 77 -15.78 -4.39 -14.08
N SER A 78 -15.69 -5.41 -14.94
CA SER A 78 -16.69 -6.46 -15.04
C SER A 78 -16.87 -7.15 -13.67
N GLY A 79 -18.01 -6.92 -13.02
CA GLY A 79 -18.41 -7.62 -11.80
C GLY A 79 -18.38 -6.86 -10.46
N ARG A 80 -18.42 -5.52 -10.44
CA ARG A 80 -18.68 -4.67 -9.22
C ARG A 80 -18.31 -5.32 -7.88
N HIS A 81 -17.02 -5.45 -7.61
CA HIS A 81 -16.53 -6.11 -6.41
C HIS A 81 -15.40 -5.30 -5.77
N TYR A 82 -15.19 -5.54 -4.48
CA TYR A 82 -13.99 -5.05 -3.81
C TYR A 82 -12.78 -5.85 -4.29
N ARG A 83 -11.70 -5.14 -4.62
CA ARG A 83 -10.37 -5.70 -4.89
C ARG A 83 -9.43 -5.23 -3.80
N GLU A 84 -8.65 -6.16 -3.30
CA GLU A 84 -7.66 -5.91 -2.25
C GLU A 84 -6.27 -6.12 -2.81
N TYR A 85 -5.37 -5.19 -2.48
CA TYR A 85 -4.01 -5.17 -2.97
C TYR A 85 -3.05 -5.03 -1.80
N GLU A 86 -2.19 -6.01 -1.61
CA GLU A 86 -1.14 -5.94 -0.59
C GLU A 86 -0.06 -4.92 -0.98
N ILE A 87 0.35 -4.08 -0.02
CA ILE A 87 1.28 -2.97 -0.22
C ILE A 87 2.66 -3.47 -0.62
N HIS A 88 3.15 -4.55 -0.02
CA HIS A 88 4.46 -5.13 -0.33
C HIS A 88 4.61 -5.60 -1.80
N ASN A 89 3.52 -5.75 -2.55
CA ASN A 89 3.55 -6.06 -3.98
C ASN A 89 3.91 -4.85 -4.86
N PHE A 90 3.91 -3.64 -4.30
CA PHE A 90 4.25 -2.41 -5.01
C PHE A 90 5.63 -1.88 -4.61
N ASP A 91 6.28 -1.18 -5.53
CA ASP A 91 7.50 -0.45 -5.26
C ASP A 91 7.24 0.65 -4.22
N GLY A 92 8.11 0.75 -3.21
CA GLY A 92 7.97 1.74 -2.16
C GLY A 92 8.21 3.16 -2.66
N GLU A 93 9.04 3.32 -3.70
CA GLU A 93 9.31 4.61 -4.31
C GLU A 93 8.21 5.00 -5.32
N LEU A 94 7.42 6.02 -4.95
CA LEU A 94 6.43 6.61 -5.85
C LEU A 94 7.08 7.59 -6.83
N ARG A 95 7.82 7.07 -7.82
CA ARG A 95 8.56 7.89 -8.81
C ARG A 95 7.65 8.57 -9.85
N ASN A 96 6.46 8.03 -10.07
CA ASN A 96 5.53 8.46 -11.11
C ASN A 96 4.37 9.25 -10.50
N ARG A 97 4.68 10.44 -9.97
CA ARG A 97 3.71 11.39 -9.41
C ARG A 97 3.43 12.51 -10.41
N ASP A 98 2.18 12.93 -10.47
CA ASP A 98 1.73 14.07 -11.27
C ASP A 98 0.95 15.00 -10.34
N ASP A 99 1.64 15.98 -9.78
CA ASP A 99 1.05 16.97 -8.86
C ASP A 99 -0.03 17.82 -9.54
N ARG A 100 0.16 18.14 -10.84
CA ARG A 100 -0.77 18.98 -11.59
C ARG A 100 -2.13 18.32 -11.72
N HIS A 101 -2.14 17.02 -12.01
CA HIS A 101 -3.38 16.25 -12.16
C HIS A 101 -3.77 15.47 -10.90
N ARG A 102 -3.00 15.61 -9.81
CA ARG A 102 -3.19 14.90 -8.54
C ARG A 102 -3.24 13.39 -8.76
N GLN A 103 -2.28 12.86 -9.51
CA GLN A 103 -2.19 11.44 -9.81
C GLN A 103 -0.94 10.82 -9.20
N VAL A 104 -1.08 9.58 -8.76
CA VAL A 104 0.02 8.72 -8.34
C VAL A 104 -0.09 7.39 -9.07
N ARG A 105 1.05 6.80 -9.42
CA ARG A 105 1.13 5.47 -10.01
C ARG A 105 1.94 4.55 -9.10
N LEU A 106 1.27 3.55 -8.53
CA LEU A 106 1.86 2.46 -7.76
C LEU A 106 2.38 1.42 -8.76
N THR A 107 3.69 1.16 -8.76
CA THR A 107 4.30 0.23 -9.72
C THR A 107 4.44 -1.15 -9.08
N VAL A 108 4.06 -2.21 -9.78
CA VAL A 108 4.14 -3.57 -9.24
C VAL A 108 5.60 -4.04 -9.23
N ARG A 109 6.06 -4.60 -8.10
CA ARG A 109 7.42 -5.15 -7.95
C ARG A 109 7.62 -6.34 -8.91
N GLY A 110 8.83 -6.51 -9.42
CA GLY A 110 9.17 -7.67 -10.25
C GLY A 110 8.53 -7.71 -11.64
N SER A 111 7.64 -6.77 -11.98
CA SER A 111 6.97 -6.66 -13.30
C SER A 111 7.94 -6.49 -14.49
N ARG A 112 9.24 -6.23 -14.24
CA ARG A 112 10.29 -6.12 -15.26
C ARG A 112 10.87 -7.45 -15.76
N ARG A 113 10.16 -8.57 -15.67
CA ARG A 113 10.57 -9.83 -16.30
C ARG A 113 9.49 -10.38 -17.23
N GLY A 114 9.73 -10.26 -18.54
CA GLY A 114 9.07 -11.06 -19.57
C GLY A 114 8.31 -10.26 -20.62
N SER A 115 8.94 -10.05 -21.78
CA SER A 115 8.35 -10.17 -23.11
C SER A 115 6.87 -9.78 -23.27
N ALA A 116 6.57 -8.49 -23.41
CA ALA A 116 5.28 -8.08 -23.96
C ALA A 116 5.24 -8.43 -25.47
N PRO A 117 4.15 -9.00 -26.01
CA PRO A 117 3.92 -8.97 -27.45
C PRO A 117 3.62 -7.52 -27.83
N ASP A 118 4.39 -6.98 -28.78
CA ASP A 118 4.15 -5.67 -29.36
C ASP A 118 2.72 -5.58 -29.90
N SER A 119 1.86 -4.85 -29.21
CA SER A 119 0.55 -4.42 -29.71
C SER A 119 0.40 -2.92 -29.49
N SER A 120 1.19 -2.16 -30.24
CA SER A 120 0.85 -0.79 -30.66
C SER A 120 1.69 -0.43 -31.88
N GLY A 121 1.13 -0.68 -33.05
CA GLY A 121 1.66 -0.19 -34.31
C GLY A 121 1.67 1.34 -34.36
N SER A 122 2.73 1.84 -35.00
CA SER A 122 2.89 3.20 -35.53
C SER A 122 3.35 4.30 -34.56
N SER A 123 4.68 4.40 -34.36
CA SER A 123 5.42 5.62 -34.73
C SER A 123 6.94 5.46 -34.62
N ARG A 124 7.59 5.42 -35.80
CA ARG A 124 8.90 6.02 -36.12
C ARG A 124 10.06 5.77 -35.13
N SER A 125 10.76 4.64 -35.31
CA SER A 125 12.15 4.51 -34.85
C SER A 125 13.09 4.28 -36.03
N ARG A 126 14.26 4.93 -35.94
CA ARG A 126 15.19 5.23 -37.01
C ARG A 126 16.16 4.06 -37.25
N PHE A 127 16.55 3.90 -38.52
CA PHE A 127 17.67 3.15 -39.07
C PHE A 127 18.72 2.56 -38.10
N THR A 128 18.91 1.24 -38.20
CA THR A 128 20.26 0.63 -38.23
C THR A 128 20.25 -0.60 -39.14
N PHE A 129 20.93 -0.48 -40.28
CA PHE A 129 21.33 -1.59 -41.13
C PHE A 129 22.51 -2.33 -40.48
N SER A 130 22.38 -3.63 -40.29
CA SER A 130 23.51 -4.54 -40.38
C SER A 130 23.01 -5.91 -40.82
N HIS A 131 23.15 -6.17 -42.11
CA HIS A 131 23.16 -7.50 -42.70
C HIS A 131 24.14 -8.40 -41.96
N ARG A 132 23.70 -9.61 -41.57
CA ARG A 132 24.45 -10.85 -41.83
C ARG A 132 23.50 -12.04 -41.79
N MET A 133 23.16 -12.50 -42.99
CA MET A 133 22.60 -13.81 -43.27
C MET A 133 23.60 -14.89 -42.86
N ARG A 134 23.16 -15.87 -42.07
CA ARG A 134 23.72 -17.23 -42.14
C ARG A 134 22.64 -18.25 -41.77
N PRO A 135 22.15 -19.06 -42.72
CA PRO A 135 21.35 -20.24 -42.40
C PRO A 135 22.27 -21.42 -42.10
N ARG A 136 21.86 -22.36 -41.21
CA ARG A 136 21.91 -23.83 -41.43
C ARG A 136 21.61 -24.65 -40.14
N VAL A 137 20.50 -25.40 -40.21
CA VAL A 137 20.26 -26.82 -39.81
C VAL A 137 20.10 -27.26 -38.34
N ARG A 138 19.02 -28.04 -38.17
CA ARG A 138 18.56 -28.90 -37.07
C ARG A 138 19.59 -29.96 -36.62
N SER A 139 19.60 -30.30 -35.33
CA SER A 139 19.28 -31.63 -34.77
C SER A 139 19.66 -31.71 -33.29
N GLY A 140 18.95 -32.55 -32.53
CA GLY A 140 19.50 -33.17 -31.32
C GLY A 140 18.76 -32.89 -30.03
N SER A 141 17.83 -33.78 -29.69
CA SER A 141 17.33 -34.05 -28.36
C SER A 141 18.46 -34.37 -27.38
N GLN A 142 18.47 -33.75 -26.20
CA GLN A 142 18.94 -34.41 -24.98
C GLN A 142 18.42 -33.71 -23.72
N GLY A 143 18.13 -34.56 -22.75
CA GLY A 143 17.41 -34.27 -21.52
C GLY A 143 17.98 -33.11 -20.71
N GLY A 144 17.04 -32.38 -20.13
CA GLY A 144 17.26 -31.56 -18.96
C GLY A 144 15.94 -31.53 -18.23
N GLN A 145 15.75 -32.46 -17.28
CA GLN A 145 14.75 -32.32 -16.24
C GLN A 145 15.04 -31.00 -15.52
N SER A 146 14.47 -29.90 -16.00
CA SER A 146 14.37 -28.69 -15.22
C SER A 146 13.27 -28.95 -14.22
N SER A 147 13.69 -29.45 -13.07
CA SER A 147 12.96 -29.44 -11.82
C SER A 147 12.16 -28.15 -11.75
N ALA A 148 10.84 -28.26 -11.82
CA ALA A 148 9.92 -27.15 -11.60
C ALA A 148 9.86 -26.87 -10.10
N GLU A 149 11.01 -26.52 -9.53
CA GLU A 149 11.16 -25.92 -8.21
C GLU A 149 11.81 -24.55 -8.39
N ALA A 150 11.16 -23.70 -9.19
CA ALA A 150 11.41 -22.27 -9.17
C ALA A 150 10.27 -21.66 -8.38
N GLY A 151 10.63 -21.06 -7.24
CA GLY A 151 9.75 -20.68 -6.14
C GLY A 151 8.40 -20.09 -6.56
N LEU A 152 7.39 -20.50 -5.79
CA LEU A 152 6.07 -19.88 -5.74
C LEU A 152 6.24 -18.36 -5.82
N SER A 153 5.98 -17.80 -6.99
CA SER A 153 5.93 -16.35 -7.18
C SER A 153 4.69 -15.91 -6.44
N SER A 154 4.86 -15.44 -5.21
CA SER A 154 3.80 -14.81 -4.42
C SER A 154 3.08 -13.79 -5.30
N GLY A 155 1.78 -13.97 -5.51
CA GLY A 155 0.86 -12.91 -5.93
C GLY A 155 1.22 -12.11 -7.19
N ALA A 156 1.48 -12.76 -8.32
CA ALA A 156 1.62 -12.03 -9.59
C ALA A 156 0.31 -11.30 -9.94
N LEU A 157 0.25 -10.00 -9.65
CA LEU A 157 -0.83 -9.13 -10.10
C LEU A 157 -0.89 -9.17 -11.64
N ASP A 158 -2.10 -9.19 -12.19
CA ASP A 158 -2.36 -9.27 -13.64
C ASP A 158 -2.08 -7.96 -14.39
N PHE A 159 -1.61 -6.93 -13.69
CA PHE A 159 -1.32 -5.60 -14.20
C PHE A 159 0.06 -5.12 -13.72
N ARG A 160 0.65 -4.17 -14.46
CA ARG A 160 1.99 -3.64 -14.18
C ARG A 160 2.00 -2.45 -13.22
N TYR A 161 0.88 -1.73 -13.14
CA TYR A 161 0.73 -0.60 -12.23
C TYR A 161 -0.73 -0.35 -11.86
N LEU A 162 -0.93 0.30 -10.71
CA LEU A 162 -2.20 0.88 -10.29
C LEU A 162 -2.08 2.41 -10.31
N GLY A 163 -2.83 3.06 -11.19
CA GLY A 163 -2.93 4.52 -11.26
C GLY A 163 -4.11 4.99 -10.43
N ILE A 164 -3.92 6.06 -9.66
CA ILE A 164 -4.94 6.61 -8.76
C ILE A 164 -4.91 8.13 -8.89
N GLN A 165 -6.07 8.75 -9.09
CA GLN A 165 -6.23 10.20 -9.14
C GLN A 165 -7.03 10.64 -7.93
N PHE A 166 -6.39 11.40 -7.04
CA PHE A 166 -6.97 11.88 -5.78
C PHE A 166 -6.03 12.87 -5.09
N ASN A 167 -6.50 13.53 -4.04
CA ASN A 167 -5.62 14.32 -3.18
C ASN A 167 -4.75 13.39 -2.32
N TYR A 168 -3.56 13.05 -2.83
CA TYR A 168 -2.70 12.03 -2.26
C TYR A 168 -1.76 12.51 -1.16
N ARG A 169 -1.84 13.77 -0.71
CA ARG A 169 -0.89 14.33 0.28
C ARG A 169 -0.83 13.50 1.57
N ARG A 170 -1.99 13.24 2.19
CA ARG A 170 -2.09 12.38 3.41
C ARG A 170 -1.73 10.93 3.14
N PHE A 171 -1.93 10.47 1.91
CA PHE A 171 -1.59 9.10 1.52
C PHE A 171 -0.09 8.85 1.48
N LEU A 172 0.73 9.85 1.15
CA LEU A 172 2.17 9.69 1.09
C LEU A 172 2.76 9.28 2.45
N ASP A 173 2.27 9.89 3.54
CA ASP A 173 2.74 9.59 4.89
C ASP A 173 2.41 8.15 5.28
N SER A 174 1.15 7.74 5.06
CA SER A 174 0.71 6.35 5.28
C SER A 174 1.47 5.35 4.42
N TRP A 175 1.78 5.70 3.17
CA TRP A 175 2.52 4.86 2.23
C TRP A 175 3.96 4.61 2.68
N VAL A 176 4.65 5.67 3.11
CA VAL A 176 6.03 5.58 3.62
C VAL A 176 6.08 4.73 4.88
N VAL A 177 5.17 4.98 5.83
CA VAL A 177 5.08 4.20 7.08
C VAL A 177 4.83 2.72 6.77
N ALA A 178 3.84 2.40 5.94
CA ALA A 178 3.51 1.04 5.58
C ALA A 178 4.70 0.30 4.94
N HIS A 179 5.39 0.92 3.98
CA HIS A 179 6.56 0.28 3.37
C HIS A 179 7.73 0.12 4.32
N SER A 180 7.95 1.07 5.22
CA SER A 180 8.99 0.96 6.24
C SER A 180 8.72 -0.22 7.17
N SER A 181 7.49 -0.35 7.68
CA SER A 181 7.09 -1.46 8.56
C SER A 181 7.04 -2.81 7.85
N ASP A 182 6.62 -2.86 6.58
CA ASP A 182 6.60 -4.10 5.80
C ASP A 182 8.04 -4.60 5.53
N SER A 183 8.98 -3.67 5.32
CA SER A 183 10.38 -3.98 5.01
C SER A 183 11.22 -4.36 6.24
N GLU A 184 10.97 -3.74 7.39
CA GLU A 184 11.72 -3.98 8.63
C GLU A 184 11.65 -5.45 9.06
N PHE A 185 10.51 -6.09 8.85
CA PHE A 185 10.28 -7.47 9.25
C PHE A 185 10.52 -8.48 8.13
N ASN A 186 10.99 -8.06 6.95
CA ASN A 186 11.21 -8.93 5.77
C ASN A 186 10.04 -9.88 5.47
N GLY A 187 8.82 -9.45 5.78
CA GLY A 187 7.62 -10.28 5.61
C GLY A 187 7.45 -11.43 6.59
N ILE A 188 8.18 -11.46 7.71
CA ILE A 188 7.94 -12.40 8.81
C ILE A 188 6.64 -11.97 9.52
N PRO A 189 5.55 -12.75 9.44
CA PRO A 189 4.34 -12.46 10.19
C PRO A 189 4.66 -12.46 11.69
N PHE A 190 3.91 -11.71 12.51
CA PHE A 190 4.08 -11.83 13.97
C PHE A 190 3.91 -13.31 14.35
N PRO A 191 4.65 -13.79 15.38
CA PRO A 191 4.55 -15.18 15.79
C PRO A 191 3.09 -15.57 16.00
N GLN A 192 2.65 -16.69 15.42
CA GLN A 192 1.25 -17.18 15.47
C GLN A 192 0.72 -17.43 16.89
N HIS A 193 1.58 -17.29 17.91
CA HIS A 193 1.30 -17.46 19.33
C HIS A 193 1.69 -16.21 20.12
N HIS A 194 1.41 -15.01 19.61
CA HIS A 194 1.51 -13.84 20.46
C HIS A 194 0.35 -13.86 21.46
N VAL A 195 0.69 -13.64 22.73
CA VAL A 195 -0.30 -13.55 23.81
C VAL A 195 -0.88 -12.14 23.74
N GLU A 196 -2.06 -12.00 23.16
CA GLU A 196 -2.84 -10.77 23.31
C GLU A 196 -3.42 -10.75 24.72
N LEU A 197 -3.19 -9.66 25.45
CA LEU A 197 -3.92 -9.43 26.68
C LEU A 197 -5.41 -9.30 26.32
N PRO A 198 -6.33 -9.94 27.07
CA PRO A 198 -7.75 -9.83 26.81
C PRO A 198 -8.14 -8.35 26.76
N SER A 199 -8.75 -7.95 25.64
CA SER A 199 -9.24 -6.58 25.50
C SER A 199 -10.18 -6.27 26.66
N PRO A 200 -10.00 -5.13 27.37
CA PRO A 200 -10.88 -4.78 28.47
C PRO A 200 -12.32 -4.79 27.97
N GLN A 201 -13.19 -5.52 28.66
CA GLN A 201 -14.61 -5.54 28.36
C GLN A 201 -15.16 -4.14 28.62
N ILE A 202 -15.44 -3.39 27.56
CA ILE A 202 -16.14 -2.12 27.66
C ILE A 202 -17.61 -2.47 27.89
N LEU A 203 -18.00 -2.58 29.16
CA LEU A 203 -19.40 -2.72 29.55
C LEU A 203 -20.16 -1.45 29.09
N PRO A 204 -21.33 -1.58 28.45
CA PRO A 204 -22.13 -0.42 28.07
C PRO A 204 -22.60 0.29 29.34
N GLY A 205 -21.89 1.36 29.72
CA GLY A 205 -22.17 2.11 30.95
C GLY A 205 -20.93 2.62 31.69
N GLU A 206 -19.75 2.04 31.44
CA GLU A 206 -18.50 2.52 32.03
C GLU A 206 -17.70 3.32 31.00
N THR A 207 -18.10 4.57 30.78
CA THR A 207 -17.13 5.60 30.43
C THR A 207 -16.21 5.75 31.63
N SER A 208 -15.14 4.96 31.70
CA SER A 208 -13.96 5.36 32.46
C SER A 208 -13.44 6.64 31.79
N GLU A 209 -13.99 7.77 32.23
CA GLU A 209 -13.24 9.01 32.24
C GLU A 209 -11.96 8.71 33.01
N LEU A 210 -10.89 8.39 32.29
CA LEU A 210 -9.57 8.52 32.85
C LEU A 210 -9.49 9.99 33.29
N PRO A 211 -9.32 10.30 34.59
CA PRO A 211 -9.07 11.66 34.99
C PRO A 211 -7.85 12.11 34.20
N SER A 212 -8.03 13.16 33.39
CA SER A 212 -6.90 13.83 32.75
C SER A 212 -5.85 14.06 33.82
N PRO A 213 -4.56 13.74 33.59
CA PRO A 213 -3.55 14.07 34.56
C PRO A 213 -3.62 15.59 34.76
N GLU A 214 -3.98 16.00 35.98
CA GLU A 214 -4.02 17.39 36.38
C GLU A 214 -2.61 17.96 36.16
N THR A 215 -2.43 18.65 35.04
CA THR A 215 -1.27 19.50 34.77
C THR A 215 -1.42 20.78 35.61
N SER A 216 -1.45 20.62 36.92
CA SER A 216 -1.48 21.71 37.90
C SER A 216 -0.80 21.29 39.19
N ARG A 217 0.42 20.75 39.06
CA ARG A 217 1.43 20.82 40.11
C ARG A 217 2.68 21.39 39.47
N GLY A 218 2.92 22.68 39.73
CA GLY A 218 4.09 23.40 39.28
C GLY A 218 5.34 22.59 39.58
N LEU A 219 6.20 22.44 38.58
CA LEU A 219 7.56 21.98 38.79
C LEU A 219 8.21 22.98 39.75
N GLU A 220 8.62 22.49 40.92
CA GLU A 220 9.51 23.21 41.83
C GLU A 220 10.73 23.68 41.01
N PRO A 221 11.07 24.99 41.03
CA PRO A 221 12.25 25.46 40.35
C PRO A 221 13.48 24.83 41.02
N VAL A 222 14.25 24.07 40.23
CA VAL A 222 15.54 23.56 40.64
C VAL A 222 16.43 24.76 40.96
N VAL A 223 16.77 24.94 42.25
CA VAL A 223 17.73 25.94 42.70
C VAL A 223 19.11 25.52 42.20
N GLU A 224 19.67 26.31 41.29
CA GLU A 224 21.07 26.21 40.87
C GLU A 224 21.98 26.43 42.10
N PRO A 225 23.00 25.57 42.31
CA PRO A 225 23.97 25.79 43.37
C PRO A 225 24.79 27.06 43.06
N PRO A 226 25.09 27.91 44.07
CA PRO A 226 25.87 29.12 43.84
C PRO A 226 27.31 28.77 43.44
N ASP A 227 27.75 29.33 42.31
CA ASP A 227 29.14 29.31 41.89
C ASP A 227 30.02 29.93 42.97
N SER A 228 30.86 29.10 43.59
CA SER A 228 31.86 29.53 44.56
C SER A 228 33.02 30.15 43.79
N TYR A 229 32.96 31.46 43.54
CA TYR A 229 34.11 32.25 43.14
C TYR A 229 35.01 32.44 44.35
N GLU A 230 36.00 31.58 44.54
CA GLU A 230 37.13 31.93 45.40
C GLU A 230 38.15 32.68 44.55
N SER A 231 38.18 34.00 44.74
CA SER A 231 39.22 34.86 44.22
C SER A 231 40.53 34.62 44.95
N ASP A 232 41.60 34.77 44.16
CA ASP A 232 42.89 35.32 44.53
C ASP A 232 43.93 34.36 45.12
N SER A 233 45.00 34.14 44.35
CA SER A 233 46.28 34.82 44.64
C SER A 233 47.33 34.42 43.61
N ALA A 234 47.81 35.41 42.85
CA ALA A 234 49.13 35.36 42.23
C ALA A 234 50.22 35.34 43.33
N PRO A 235 51.40 34.81 43.01
CA PRO A 235 52.48 35.72 42.60
C PRO A 235 53.22 35.28 41.33
#